data_AF-A0A0C3G0S2-F1
#
_entry.id   AF-A0A0C3G0S2-F1
#
_cell.length_a   1.000
_cell.length_b   1.000
_cell.length_c   1.000
_cell.angle_alpha   90.00
_cell.angle_beta   90.00
_cell.angle_gamma   90.00
#
_symmetry.space_group_name_H-M   'P 1'
#
loop_
_entity.id
_entity.type
_entity.pdbx_description
1 polymer ?
#
loop_
_entity_poly.entity_id
_entity_poly.type
_entity_poly.pdbx_seq_one_letter_code
_entity_poly.pdbx_strand_id
1 'polypeptide(L)'
;MNLLPRWPNLNHLSNVLNVAFSDGRKFEDILKGILFVTHNVLNDNATDFLLLKCLRSKAVLSMYIGLKVQTEDTIAAGQDEEYLKKTGMPIDYPKLHWHKHAFEDILAKGPTRHYSTKPNEKCHGPLRESYLWHTNKHDVGKQILGDNHHHLMVKYVHQCITDLDEYHQEKDIDAEDDHEPDIDKKTR
;
A
#
# COMPACT_ATOMS: atom_id res chain seq x y z
N MET A 1 8.29 -17.92 24.89
CA MET A 1 6.99 -17.40 24.41
C MET A 1 5.82 -18.40 24.56
N ASN A 2 6.00 -19.60 25.13
CA ASN A 2 4.93 -20.60 25.25
C ASN A 2 3.80 -20.22 26.24
N LEU A 3 3.99 -19.17 27.04
CA LEU A 3 3.00 -18.64 27.98
C LEU A 3 2.07 -17.58 27.36
N LEU A 4 2.37 -17.09 26.14
CA LEU A 4 1.49 -16.17 25.45
C LEU A 4 0.24 -16.92 24.96
N PRO A 5 -0.97 -16.34 25.14
CA PRO A 5 -2.18 -16.93 24.61
C PRO A 5 -2.08 -17.10 23.09
N ARG A 6 -2.41 -18.31 22.62
CA ARG A 6 -2.42 -18.61 21.18
C ARG A 6 -3.76 -18.21 20.60
N TRP A 7 -3.83 -17.02 20.02
CA TRP A 7 -5.00 -16.60 19.25
C TRP A 7 -4.87 -17.03 17.78
N PRO A 8 -5.94 -17.58 17.18
CA PRO A 8 -5.97 -17.83 15.75
C PRO A 8 -5.66 -16.54 14.98
N ASN A 9 -4.78 -16.63 13.98
CA ASN A 9 -4.33 -15.50 13.13
C ASN A 9 -3.44 -14.44 13.80
N LEU A 10 -2.93 -14.67 15.02
CA LEU A 10 -1.87 -13.83 15.61
C LEU A 10 -0.49 -14.37 15.22
N ASN A 11 0.41 -13.51 14.73
CA ASN A 11 1.77 -13.94 14.46
C ASN A 11 2.51 -14.33 15.76
N HIS A 12 2.96 -15.57 15.83
CA HIS A 12 3.77 -16.07 16.95
C HIS A 12 5.24 -15.77 16.71
N LEU A 13 5.70 -14.62 17.23
CA LEU A 13 7.08 -14.22 17.12
C LEU A 13 7.95 -15.03 18.09
N SER A 14 9.08 -15.55 17.62
CA SER A 14 10.10 -16.16 18.49
C SER A 14 11.09 -15.13 19.01
N ASN A 15 11.29 -14.05 18.25
CA ASN A 15 12.17 -12.93 18.58
C ASN A 15 11.55 -11.61 18.07
N VAL A 16 11.54 -10.57 18.92
CA VAL A 16 10.97 -9.24 18.61
C VAL A 16 12.05 -8.25 18.15
N LEU A 17 13.31 -8.44 18.55
CA LEU A 17 14.39 -7.48 18.31
C LEU A 17 15.08 -7.67 16.94
N ASN A 18 15.13 -8.91 16.43
CA ASN A 18 15.80 -9.23 15.15
C ASN A 18 14.84 -9.31 13.96
N VAL A 19 13.69 -8.63 13.98
CA VAL A 19 12.77 -8.66 12.83
C VAL A 19 13.30 -7.70 11.75
N ALA A 20 14.16 -8.21 10.87
CA ALA A 20 14.65 -7.48 9.70
C ALA A 20 13.45 -7.15 8.79
N PHE A 21 13.10 -5.86 8.71
CA PHE A 21 11.98 -5.33 7.93
C PHE A 21 10.64 -6.03 8.21
N SER A 22 10.02 -5.70 9.35
CA SER A 22 8.65 -6.12 9.62
C SER A 22 7.60 -5.26 8.92
N ASP A 23 6.75 -5.93 8.14
CA ASP A 23 5.42 -5.47 7.74
C ASP A 23 4.64 -4.87 8.93
N GLY A 24 3.85 -3.81 8.68
CA GLY A 24 3.08 -3.07 9.69
C GLY A 24 2.19 -3.96 10.55
N ARG A 25 1.66 -5.05 9.98
CA ARG A 25 0.87 -6.05 10.69
C ARG A 25 1.62 -6.75 11.82
N LYS A 26 2.92 -7.02 11.64
CA LYS A 26 3.74 -7.64 12.69
C LYS A 26 3.90 -6.73 13.89
N PHE A 27 3.99 -5.41 13.68
CA PHE A 27 4.06 -4.44 14.77
C PHE A 27 2.76 -4.33 15.56
N GLU A 28 1.60 -4.44 14.90
CA GLU A 28 0.31 -4.50 15.58
C GLU A 28 0.17 -5.77 16.44
N ASP A 29 0.65 -6.90 15.94
CA ASP A 29 0.63 -8.16 16.71
C ASP A 29 1.60 -8.10 17.91
N ILE A 30 2.76 -7.45 17.75
CA ILE A 30 3.65 -7.13 18.89
C ILE A 30 2.92 -6.27 19.91
N LEU A 31 2.21 -5.23 19.48
CA LEU A 31 1.48 -4.32 20.38
C LEU A 31 0.37 -5.05 21.17
N LYS A 32 -0.25 -6.09 20.61
CA LYS A 32 -1.21 -6.93 21.34
C LYS A 32 -0.52 -7.81 22.39
N GLY A 33 0.66 -8.35 22.08
CA GLY A 33 1.42 -9.23 22.97
C GLY A 33 2.23 -8.49 24.05
N ILE A 34 2.67 -7.26 23.78
CA ILE A 34 3.62 -6.54 24.63
C ILE A 34 3.05 -6.25 26.02
N LEU A 35 1.75 -5.99 26.15
CA LEU A 35 1.09 -5.78 27.45
C LEU A 35 1.21 -7.03 28.35
N PHE A 36 1.15 -8.21 27.75
CA PHE A 36 1.35 -9.47 28.44
C PHE A 36 2.84 -9.78 28.67
N VAL A 37 3.78 -9.19 27.94
CA VAL A 37 5.20 -9.39 28.25
C VAL A 37 5.67 -8.44 29.34
N THR A 38 5.18 -7.19 29.33
CA THR A 38 5.64 -6.14 30.23
C THR A 38 5.25 -6.38 31.69
N HIS A 39 4.18 -7.14 31.98
CA HIS A 39 3.81 -7.43 33.38
C HIS A 39 4.88 -8.19 34.17
N ASN A 40 5.75 -8.95 33.51
CA ASN A 40 6.83 -9.70 34.17
C ASN A 40 8.14 -8.90 34.31
N VAL A 41 8.22 -7.73 33.66
CA VAL A 41 9.45 -6.94 33.56
C VAL A 41 9.33 -5.63 34.34
N LEU A 42 8.13 -5.09 34.42
CA LEU A 42 7.85 -3.82 35.09
C LEU A 42 7.65 -4.03 36.59
N ASN A 43 8.14 -3.08 37.38
CA ASN A 43 8.02 -3.10 38.84
C ASN A 43 6.83 -2.24 39.30
N ASP A 44 6.47 -2.33 40.59
CA ASP A 44 5.41 -1.53 41.23
C ASP A 44 5.82 -0.07 41.47
N ASN A 45 6.35 0.57 40.43
CA ASN A 45 6.72 1.98 40.43
C ASN A 45 5.65 2.81 39.71
N ALA A 46 5.44 4.05 40.18
CA ALA A 46 4.47 4.97 39.58
C ALA A 46 4.72 5.22 38.08
N THR A 47 5.99 5.25 37.66
CA THR A 47 6.42 5.43 36.27
C THR A 47 6.07 4.23 35.39
N ASP A 48 6.27 3.03 35.91
CA ASP A 48 6.04 1.78 35.20
C ASP A 48 4.54 1.54 35.00
N PHE A 49 3.74 1.90 36.02
CA PHE A 49 2.29 1.92 35.92
C PHE A 49 1.77 2.95 34.91
N LEU A 50 2.39 4.13 34.82
CA LEU A 50 2.06 5.13 33.81
C LEU A 50 2.36 4.61 32.41
N LEU A 51 3.52 3.97 32.22
CA LEU A 51 3.89 3.34 30.96
C LEU A 51 2.89 2.25 30.54
N LEU A 52 2.45 1.40 31.48
CA LEU A 52 1.40 0.40 31.23
C LEU A 52 0.08 1.03 30.78
N LYS A 53 -0.34 2.14 31.41
CA LYS A 53 -1.53 2.89 30.99
C LYS A 53 -1.40 3.44 29.57
N CYS A 54 -0.24 4.01 29.23
CA CYS A 54 0.03 4.51 27.88
C CYS A 54 0.03 3.37 26.85
N LEU A 55 0.67 2.25 27.16
CA LEU A 55 0.72 1.07 26.30
C LEU A 55 -0.68 0.50 26.05
N ARG A 56 -1.50 0.41 27.12
CA ARG A 56 -2.89 -0.02 27.05
C ARG A 56 -3.70 0.89 26.14
N SER A 57 -3.69 2.20 26.38
CA SER A 57 -4.51 3.13 25.59
C SER A 57 -4.02 3.19 24.13
N LYS A 58 -2.72 3.04 23.86
CA LYS A 58 -2.20 2.88 22.49
C LYS A 58 -2.75 1.62 21.81
N ALA A 59 -2.78 0.49 22.52
CA ALA A 59 -3.32 -0.76 21.99
C ALA A 59 -4.81 -0.65 21.68
N VAL A 60 -5.59 -0.03 22.58
CA VAL A 60 -7.02 0.21 22.38
C VAL A 60 -7.27 1.14 21.18
N LEU A 61 -6.54 2.25 21.08
CA LEU A 61 -6.61 3.15 19.93
C LEU A 61 -6.31 2.43 18.61
N SER A 62 -5.29 1.58 18.59
CA SER A 62 -4.95 0.75 17.42
C SER A 62 -6.06 -0.24 17.07
N MET A 63 -6.78 -0.77 18.05
CA MET A 63 -7.93 -1.66 17.82
C MET A 63 -9.09 -0.91 17.17
N TYR A 64 -9.44 0.29 17.66
CA TYR A 64 -10.48 1.13 17.07
C TYR A 64 -10.17 1.50 15.62
N ILE A 65 -8.94 1.95 15.34
CA ILE A 65 -8.51 2.29 13.98
C ILE A 65 -8.59 1.06 13.06
N GLY A 66 -8.20 -0.11 13.56
CA GLY A 66 -8.17 -1.37 12.81
C GLY A 66 -9.54 -2.03 12.55
N LEU A 67 -10.65 -1.48 13.05
CA LEU A 67 -11.98 -2.06 12.84
C LEU A 67 -12.34 -2.10 11.35
N LYS A 68 -12.86 -3.26 10.91
CA LYS A 68 -13.32 -3.45 9.53
C LYS A 68 -14.53 -2.57 9.21
N VAL A 69 -15.44 -2.45 10.18
CA VAL A 69 -16.66 -1.67 10.09
C VAL A 69 -16.55 -0.59 11.15
N GLN A 70 -16.61 0.66 10.69
CA GLN A 70 -16.55 1.84 11.54
C GLN A 70 -17.97 2.41 11.64
N THR A 71 -18.49 2.53 12.85
CA THR A 71 -19.73 3.24 13.16
C THR A 71 -19.41 4.57 13.84
N GLU A 72 -20.36 5.50 13.84
CA GLU A 72 -20.23 6.78 14.54
C GLU A 72 -19.86 6.59 16.02
N ASP A 73 -20.47 5.62 16.69
CA ASP A 73 -20.16 5.27 18.08
C ASP A 73 -18.71 4.82 18.27
N THR A 74 -18.20 3.94 17.39
CA THR A 74 -16.82 3.44 17.48
C THR A 74 -15.79 4.53 17.18
N ILE A 75 -16.12 5.47 16.28
CA ILE A 75 -15.27 6.61 15.96
C ILE A 75 -15.25 7.58 17.15
N ALA A 76 -16.41 7.89 17.73
CA ALA A 76 -16.50 8.74 18.91
C ALA A 76 -15.74 8.15 20.10
N ALA A 77 -15.90 6.85 20.37
CA ALA A 77 -15.17 6.14 21.42
C ALA A 77 -13.65 6.16 21.18
N GLY A 78 -13.21 5.93 19.93
CA GLY A 78 -11.80 5.95 19.57
C GLY A 78 -11.17 7.35 19.65
N GLN A 79 -11.91 8.42 19.36
CA GLN A 79 -11.47 9.80 19.53
C GLN A 79 -11.39 10.21 21.01
N ASP A 80 -12.24 9.63 21.86
CA ASP A 80 -12.25 9.91 23.28
C ASP A 80 -11.09 9.26 24.05
N GLU A 81 -10.45 8.25 23.43
CA GLU A 81 -9.36 7.47 24.04
C GLU A 81 -8.22 8.33 24.61
N GLU A 82 -7.81 7.91 25.80
CA GLU A 82 -6.96 8.66 26.71
C GLU A 82 -5.54 8.92 26.16
N TYR A 83 -5.05 8.06 25.27
CA TYR A 83 -3.71 8.14 24.66
C TYR A 83 -3.49 9.47 23.95
N LEU A 84 -4.49 9.96 23.21
CA LEU A 84 -4.38 11.24 22.48
C LEU A 84 -4.37 12.44 23.43
N LYS A 85 -4.98 12.30 24.61
CA LYS A 85 -5.15 13.39 25.59
C LYS A 85 -4.01 13.48 26.60
N LYS A 86 -3.42 12.35 27.00
CA LYS A 86 -2.46 12.28 28.11
C LYS A 86 -0.99 12.24 27.72
N THR A 87 -0.64 12.09 26.43
CA THR A 87 0.77 11.92 26.08
C THR A 87 1.63 13.10 26.47
N GLY A 88 1.10 14.33 26.62
CA GLY A 88 1.86 15.53 27.03
C GLY A 88 3.01 15.93 26.08
N MET A 89 3.34 15.05 25.14
CA MET A 89 4.32 15.21 24.10
C MET A 89 3.80 16.23 23.10
N PRO A 90 4.67 17.11 22.61
CA PRO A 90 4.33 18.00 21.51
C PRO A 90 3.74 17.17 20.37
N ILE A 91 2.55 17.57 19.94
CA ILE A 91 1.77 16.94 18.85
C ILE A 91 2.58 16.90 17.54
N ASP A 92 3.68 17.66 17.48
CA ASP A 92 4.63 17.75 16.38
C ASP A 92 5.62 16.56 16.29
N TYR A 93 5.43 15.49 17.08
CA TYR A 93 6.17 14.25 16.86
C TYR A 93 5.63 13.56 15.59
N PRO A 94 6.44 13.40 14.51
CA PRO A 94 5.92 12.95 13.20
C PRO A 94 5.20 11.60 13.25
N LYS A 95 5.55 10.71 14.18
CA LYS A 95 4.89 9.40 14.33
C LYS A 95 3.60 9.45 15.16
N LEU A 96 3.39 10.47 15.99
CA LEU A 96 2.14 10.65 16.74
C LEU A 96 1.07 11.34 15.88
N HIS A 97 1.51 12.16 14.92
CA HIS A 97 0.67 12.86 13.94
C HIS A 97 -0.29 11.92 13.18
N TRP A 98 0.17 10.72 12.82
CA TRP A 98 -0.69 9.70 12.19
C TRP A 98 -1.95 9.39 13.02
N HIS A 99 -1.80 9.16 14.32
CA HIS A 99 -2.93 8.80 15.19
C HIS A 99 -3.93 9.95 15.39
N LYS A 100 -3.47 11.21 15.26
CA LYS A 100 -4.32 12.39 15.33
C LYS A 100 -5.29 12.45 14.14
N HIS A 101 -4.77 12.22 12.95
CA HIS A 101 -5.57 12.30 11.71
C HIS A 101 -6.21 10.97 11.33
N ALA A 102 -5.92 9.87 12.04
CA ALA A 102 -6.42 8.54 11.70
C ALA A 102 -7.95 8.49 11.58
N PHE A 103 -8.70 9.12 12.50
CA PHE A 103 -10.17 9.12 12.44
C PHE A 103 -10.72 10.07 11.37
N GLU A 104 -10.10 11.23 11.16
CA GLU A 104 -10.46 12.14 10.05
C GLU A 104 -10.23 11.46 8.70
N ASP A 105 -9.10 10.76 8.57
CA ASP A 105 -8.77 9.99 7.38
C ASP A 105 -9.73 8.80 7.21
N ILE A 106 -10.20 8.16 8.28
CA ILE A 106 -11.23 7.12 8.20
C ILE A 106 -12.56 7.68 7.67
N LEU A 107 -12.95 8.88 8.12
CA LEU A 107 -14.17 9.55 7.64
C LEU A 107 -14.03 9.99 6.17
N ALA A 108 -12.88 10.50 5.77
CA ALA A 108 -12.65 11.03 4.42
C ALA A 108 -12.34 9.94 3.39
N LYS A 109 -11.56 8.91 3.75
CA LYS A 109 -10.99 7.89 2.85
C LYS A 109 -11.59 6.50 3.07
N GLY A 110 -12.30 6.29 4.17
CA GLY A 110 -12.84 4.98 4.57
C GLY A 110 -11.91 4.22 5.54
N PRO A 111 -12.32 3.02 6.01
CA PRO A 111 -11.63 2.29 7.07
C PRO A 111 -10.24 1.79 6.68
N THR A 112 -9.34 1.62 7.68
CA THR A 112 -7.92 1.27 7.50
C THR A 112 -7.66 0.05 6.63
N ARG A 113 -8.59 -0.92 6.63
CA ARG A 113 -8.52 -2.10 5.74
C ARG A 113 -8.53 -1.75 4.25
N HIS A 114 -9.18 -0.66 3.87
CA HIS A 114 -9.28 -0.19 2.49
C HIS A 114 -8.12 0.73 2.09
N TYR A 115 -7.17 1.02 3.00
CA TYR A 115 -5.90 1.70 2.68
C TYR A 115 -4.94 0.82 1.87
N SER A 116 -5.48 -0.11 1.10
CA SER A 116 -4.84 -0.63 -0.10
C SER A 116 -4.89 0.42 -1.22
N THR A 117 -4.53 1.66 -0.92
CA THR A 117 -3.99 2.59 -1.92
C THR A 117 -2.47 2.53 -1.89
N LYS A 118 -1.93 1.31 -1.87
CA LYS A 118 -0.58 1.03 -2.35
C LYS A 118 -0.62 0.37 -3.74
N PRO A 119 -1.32 0.93 -4.76
CA PRO A 119 -1.16 0.43 -6.12
C PRO A 119 0.30 0.54 -6.58
N ASN A 120 1.09 1.40 -5.92
CA ASN A 120 2.49 1.64 -6.23
C ASN A 120 3.53 0.96 -5.33
N GLU A 121 3.16 0.11 -4.36
CA GLU A 121 4.21 -0.59 -3.58
C GLU A 121 5.01 -1.56 -4.44
N LYS A 122 4.35 -2.19 -5.42
CA LYS A 122 5.03 -2.91 -6.51
C LYS A 122 5.74 -1.99 -7.50
N CYS A 123 5.35 -0.72 -7.62
CA CYS A 123 5.95 0.25 -8.55
C CYS A 123 7.27 0.82 -8.03
N HIS A 124 7.52 0.79 -6.71
CA HIS A 124 8.80 1.21 -6.15
C HIS A 124 9.99 0.39 -6.67
N GLY A 125 9.81 -0.92 -6.91
CA GLY A 125 10.85 -1.77 -7.50
C GLY A 125 11.24 -1.30 -8.91
N PRO A 126 10.30 -1.30 -9.86
CA PRO A 126 10.50 -0.80 -11.22
C PRO A 126 10.99 0.64 -11.28
N LEU A 127 10.49 1.55 -10.44
CA LEU A 127 10.98 2.93 -10.39
C LEU A 127 12.42 3.02 -9.90
N ARG A 128 12.80 2.21 -8.90
CA ARG A 128 14.17 2.15 -8.41
C ARG A 128 15.10 1.55 -9.46
N GLU A 129 14.70 0.48 -10.11
CA GLU A 129 15.44 -0.13 -11.22
C GLU A 129 15.60 0.88 -12.35
N SER A 130 14.51 1.50 -12.78
CA SER A 130 14.53 2.52 -13.83
C SER A 130 15.50 3.66 -13.47
N TYR A 131 15.43 4.20 -12.25
CA TYR A 131 16.37 5.21 -11.78
C TYR A 131 17.84 4.73 -11.84
N LEU A 132 18.12 3.47 -11.48
CA LEU A 132 19.49 2.93 -11.48
C LEU A 132 20.03 2.66 -12.89
N TRP A 133 19.20 2.19 -13.81
CA TRP A 133 19.60 1.83 -15.17
C TRP A 133 19.64 3.03 -16.12
N HIS A 134 18.77 4.01 -15.90
CA HIS A 134 18.57 5.14 -16.82
C HIS A 134 19.21 6.44 -16.34
N THR A 135 19.76 6.49 -15.12
CA THR A 135 20.33 7.74 -14.60
C THR A 135 21.71 7.55 -13.98
N ASN A 136 22.58 8.53 -14.18
CA ASN A 136 23.93 8.55 -13.58
C ASN A 136 23.93 9.22 -12.19
N LYS A 137 22.78 9.24 -11.50
CA LYS A 137 22.57 9.86 -10.17
C LYS A 137 22.94 11.34 -10.06
N HIS A 138 23.17 12.00 -11.20
CA HIS A 138 23.47 13.42 -11.34
C HIS A 138 22.68 13.96 -12.53
N ASP A 139 22.15 15.18 -12.44
CA ASP A 139 21.28 15.81 -13.45
C ASP A 139 20.13 14.89 -13.91
N VAL A 140 19.51 14.22 -12.93
CA VAL A 140 18.53 13.13 -13.13
C VAL A 140 17.31 13.59 -13.92
N GLY A 141 16.86 14.84 -13.70
CA GLY A 141 15.63 15.36 -14.32
C GLY A 141 15.68 15.35 -15.84
N LYS A 142 16.79 15.80 -16.44
CA LYS A 142 16.95 15.83 -17.91
C LYS A 142 17.07 14.43 -18.50
N GLN A 143 17.74 13.51 -17.79
CA GLN A 143 17.90 12.11 -18.23
C GLN A 143 16.55 11.39 -18.26
N ILE A 144 15.76 11.50 -17.19
CA ILE A 144 14.40 10.94 -17.15
C ILE A 144 13.52 11.53 -18.25
N LEU A 145 13.62 12.84 -18.49
CA LEU A 145 12.83 13.51 -19.52
C LEU A 145 13.23 13.04 -20.93
N GLY A 146 14.52 12.86 -21.18
CA GLY A 146 15.04 12.31 -22.43
C GLY A 146 14.57 10.88 -22.68
N ASP A 147 14.63 10.02 -21.67
CA ASP A 147 14.17 8.64 -21.79
C ASP A 147 12.66 8.53 -22.00
N ASN A 148 11.89 9.39 -21.33
CA ASN A 148 10.45 9.47 -21.58
C ASN A 148 10.14 9.95 -23.01
N HIS A 149 10.92 10.91 -23.53
CA HIS A 149 10.79 11.37 -24.91
C HIS A 149 11.10 10.26 -25.92
N HIS A 150 12.19 9.51 -25.73
CA HIS A 150 12.53 8.36 -26.57
C HIS A 150 11.44 7.29 -26.53
N HIS A 151 10.92 6.99 -25.34
CA HIS A 151 9.85 6.00 -25.18
C HIS A 151 8.55 6.44 -25.89
N LEU A 152 8.22 7.73 -25.84
CA LEU A 152 7.09 8.29 -26.58
C LEU A 152 7.28 8.19 -28.09
N MET A 153 8.49 8.50 -28.60
CA MET A 153 8.79 8.41 -30.03
C MET A 153 8.69 6.97 -30.54
N VAL A 154 9.22 6.00 -29.80
CA VAL A 154 9.10 4.58 -30.15
C VAL A 154 7.64 4.14 -30.17
N LYS A 155 6.85 4.54 -29.17
CA LYS A 155 5.40 4.26 -29.15
C LYS A 155 4.67 4.85 -30.35
N TYR A 156 4.99 6.10 -30.70
CA TYR A 156 4.40 6.77 -31.84
C TYR A 156 4.71 6.05 -33.16
N VAL A 157 5.99 5.71 -33.38
CA VAL A 157 6.40 4.94 -34.57
C VAL A 157 5.71 3.59 -34.63
N HIS A 158 5.63 2.87 -33.50
CA HIS A 158 4.89 1.60 -33.45
C HIS A 158 3.42 1.77 -33.79
N GLN A 159 2.76 2.81 -33.27
CA GLN A 159 1.37 3.09 -33.61
C GLN A 159 1.20 3.32 -35.11
N CYS A 160 2.07 4.12 -35.73
CA CYS A 160 2.02 4.34 -37.17
C CYS A 160 2.21 3.05 -37.99
N ILE A 161 3.07 2.13 -37.53
CA ILE A 161 3.24 0.82 -38.17
C ILE A 161 1.97 -0.01 -38.01
N THR A 162 1.38 -0.06 -36.81
CA THR A 162 0.13 -0.78 -36.55
C THR A 162 -1.01 -0.25 -37.42
N ASP A 163 -1.17 1.06 -37.52
CA ASP A 163 -2.20 1.69 -38.35
C ASP A 163 -2.02 1.34 -39.84
N LEU A 164 -0.76 1.25 -40.31
CA LEU A 164 -0.45 0.87 -41.70
C LEU A 164 -0.71 -0.62 -41.96
N ASP A 165 -0.36 -1.49 -41.01
CA ASP A 165 -0.61 -2.93 -41.11
C ASP A 165 -2.12 -3.21 -41.13
N GLU A 166 -2.91 -2.49 -40.32
CA GLU A 166 -4.38 -2.54 -40.34
C GLU A 166 -4.94 -2.09 -41.69
N TYR A 167 -4.45 -0.98 -42.24
CA TYR A 167 -4.89 -0.49 -43.55
C TYR A 167 -4.57 -1.47 -44.70
N HIS A 168 -3.40 -2.12 -44.68
CA HIS A 168 -3.06 -3.13 -45.67
C HIS A 168 -3.91 -4.39 -45.52
N GLN A 169 -4.21 -4.82 -44.29
CA GLN A 169 -5.12 -5.95 -44.04
C GLN A 169 -6.54 -5.66 -44.56
N GLU A 170 -7.08 -4.46 -44.35
CA GLU A 170 -8.40 -4.09 -44.89
C GLU A 170 -8.42 -4.11 -46.43
N LYS A 171 -7.36 -3.61 -47.07
CA LYS A 171 -7.22 -3.65 -48.53
C LYS A 171 -7.08 -5.05 -49.12
N ASP A 172 -6.37 -5.94 -48.44
CA ASP A 172 -6.19 -7.32 -48.90
C ASP A 172 -7.51 -8.10 -48.77
N ILE A 173 -8.34 -7.79 -47.76
CA ILE A 173 -9.70 -8.35 -47.61
C ILE A 173 -10.63 -7.85 -48.72
N ASP A 174 -10.61 -6.55 -49.04
CA ASP A 174 -11.41 -5.98 -50.11
C ASP A 174 -11.01 -6.52 -51.51
N ALA A 175 -9.73 -6.86 -51.71
CA ALA A 175 -9.22 -7.42 -52.97
C ALA A 175 -9.54 -8.91 -53.16
N GLU A 176 -9.80 -9.66 -52.08
CA GLU A 176 -10.21 -11.08 -52.16
C GLU A 176 -11.72 -11.24 -52.44
N ASP A 177 -12.57 -10.24 -52.13
CA ASP A 177 -14.02 -10.27 -52.39
C ASP A 177 -14.37 -9.90 -53.85
N ASP A 178 -13.45 -9.27 -54.59
CA ASP A 178 -13.60 -8.90 -56.01
C ASP A 178 -13.30 -10.05 -57.00
N HIS A 179 -12.99 -11.26 -56.51
CA HIS A 179 -12.84 -12.43 -57.37
C HIS A 179 -14.19 -13.11 -57.65
N GLU A 180 -15.00 -12.47 -58.51
CA GLU A 180 -16.21 -13.07 -59.06
C GLU A 180 -15.84 -14.36 -59.82
N PRO A 181 -16.38 -15.55 -59.46
CA PRO A 181 -16.06 -16.77 -60.18
C PRO A 181 -16.62 -16.66 -61.59
N ASP A 182 -15.74 -16.71 -62.59
CA ASP A 182 -16.09 -16.76 -64.00
C ASP A 182 -16.89 -18.05 -64.28
N ILE A 183 -18.22 -17.93 -64.26
CA ILE A 183 -19.14 -19.00 -64.64
C ILE A 183 -19.05 -19.13 -66.16
N ASP A 184 -18.12 -19.99 -66.56
CA ASP A 184 -17.84 -20.39 -67.94
C ASP A 184 -19.15 -20.78 -68.66
N LYS A 185 -19.56 -19.94 -69.61
CA LYS A 185 -20.69 -20.16 -70.51
C LYS A 185 -20.37 -21.31 -71.46
N LYS A 186 -20.62 -22.56 -71.04
CA LYS A 186 -20.73 -23.70 -71.97
C LYS A 186 -22.17 -24.08 -72.25
N THR A 187 -22.66 -23.48 -73.33
CA THR A 187 -23.45 -24.12 -74.39
C THR A 187 -23.52 -25.65 -74.32
N ARG A 188 -24.71 -26.21 -74.06
CA ARG A 188 -25.59 -26.85 -75.08
C ARG A 188 -26.80 -27.51 -74.40
#